data_AF-A0A397W9J2-F1
#
_entry.id   AF-A0A397W9J2-F1
#
_cell.length_a   1.000
_cell.length_b   1.000
_cell.length_c   1.000
_cell.angle_alpha   90.00
_cell.angle_beta   90.00
_cell.angle_gamma   90.00
#
_symmetry.space_group_name_H-M   'P 1'
#
loop_
_entity.id
_entity.type
_entity.pdbx_description
1 polymer ?
#
loop_
_entity_poly.entity_id
_entity_poly.type
_entity_poly.pdbx_seq_one_letter_code
_entity_poly.pdbx_strand_id
1 'polypeptide(L)'
;MAMSQLSLYNTTSNTWTYVTTLGIPPSSRASFSAVLTSDGRIIIFGGFDGTNHGDLWILNTSISKGTFQWSKGNISNPIEDLALAGHTATLVDNYMLVSFGQFGNLSYSSKIFMLDVSQKDSYKWVNEFAAKTTTTTPNTIATNTPTTNFLVGAIVGSIVSFIFVSAIFYFLMKRLNLVILFS
;
A
#
# COMPACT_ATOMS: atom_id res chain seq x y z
N MET A 1 -0.13 10.24 -28.68
CA MET A 1 -1.60 10.16 -28.93
C MET A 1 -2.24 11.43 -28.39
N ALA A 2 -3.25 11.97 -29.07
CA ALA A 2 -3.95 13.16 -28.59
C ALA A 2 -4.88 12.81 -27.42
N MET A 3 -4.75 13.52 -26.29
CA MET A 3 -5.54 13.27 -25.08
C MET A 3 -6.93 13.94 -25.09
N SER A 4 -7.21 14.73 -26.14
CA SER A 4 -8.50 15.38 -26.39
C SER A 4 -9.55 14.46 -27.00
N GLN A 5 -9.13 13.34 -27.60
CA GLN A 5 -10.02 12.35 -28.21
C GLN A 5 -9.89 11.02 -27.48
N LEU A 6 -10.93 10.66 -26.73
CA LEU A 6 -10.97 9.43 -25.96
C LEU A 6 -11.99 8.48 -26.57
N SER A 7 -11.57 7.23 -26.77
CA SER A 7 -12.44 6.15 -27.24
C SER A 7 -12.96 5.35 -26.04
N LEU A 8 -14.24 5.03 -26.07
CA LEU A 8 -14.91 4.17 -25.11
C LEU A 8 -15.32 2.88 -25.80
N TYR A 9 -14.93 1.76 -25.21
CA TYR A 9 -15.32 0.45 -25.67
C TYR A 9 -16.45 -0.09 -24.79
N ASN A 10 -17.55 -0.49 -25.41
CA ASN A 10 -18.66 -1.15 -24.72
C ASN A 10 -18.53 -2.66 -24.91
N THR A 11 -18.26 -3.38 -23.82
CA THR A 11 -18.08 -4.84 -23.84
C THR A 11 -19.37 -5.62 -24.06
N THR A 12 -20.53 -5.03 -23.76
CA THR A 12 -21.84 -5.67 -23.95
C THR A 12 -22.28 -5.60 -25.40
N SER A 13 -22.09 -4.45 -26.06
CA SER A 13 -22.45 -4.27 -27.47
C SER A 13 -21.29 -4.54 -28.44
N ASN A 14 -20.07 -4.75 -27.94
CA ASN A 14 -18.87 -4.96 -28.75
C ASN A 14 -18.62 -3.81 -29.75
N THR A 15 -18.77 -2.56 -29.28
CA THR A 15 -18.65 -1.37 -30.12
C THR A 15 -17.73 -0.33 -29.52
N TRP A 16 -17.06 0.42 -30.38
CA TRP A 16 -16.29 1.62 -30.03
C TRP A 16 -17.13 2.87 -30.27
N THR A 17 -17.09 3.79 -29.31
CA THR A 17 -17.64 5.13 -29.43
C THR A 17 -16.61 6.15 -28.99
N TYR A 18 -16.85 7.44 -29.24
CA TYR A 18 -16.04 8.51 -28.67
C TYR A 18 -16.77 9.13 -27.47
N VAL A 19 -16.00 9.60 -26.49
CA VAL A 19 -16.54 10.42 -25.40
C VAL A 19 -16.25 11.88 -25.65
N THR A 20 -17.22 12.71 -25.30
CA THR A 20 -17.03 14.16 -25.24
C THR A 20 -16.18 14.47 -24.00
N THR A 21 -15.14 15.29 -24.16
CA THR A 21 -14.33 15.74 -23.02
C THR A 21 -14.52 17.23 -22.79
N LEU A 22 -14.66 17.60 -21.52
CA LEU A 22 -14.69 18.99 -21.04
C LEU A 22 -13.36 19.33 -20.36
N GLY A 23 -13.08 20.63 -20.21
CA GLY A 23 -11.83 21.10 -19.61
C GLY A 23 -10.64 21.03 -20.56
N ILE A 24 -9.47 21.44 -20.07
CA ILE A 24 -8.22 21.42 -20.84
C ILE A 24 -7.56 20.06 -20.62
N PRO A 25 -7.33 19.24 -21.67
CA PRO A 25 -6.65 17.96 -21.53
C PRO A 25 -5.14 18.13 -21.32
N PRO A 26 -4.43 17.09 -20.84
CA PRO A 26 -2.97 17.06 -20.87
C PRO A 26 -2.41 17.20 -22.29
N SER A 27 -1.13 17.56 -22.39
CA SER A 27 -0.40 17.46 -23.65
C SER A 27 -0.42 16.02 -24.17
N SER A 28 -0.37 15.87 -25.50
CA SER A 28 -0.22 14.57 -26.17
C SER A 28 1.04 13.88 -25.68
N ARG A 29 0.89 12.77 -24.96
CA ARG A 29 2.01 12.04 -24.35
C ARG A 29 1.83 10.52 -24.48
N ALA A 30 2.91 9.79 -24.23
CA ALA A 30 2.93 8.33 -24.18
C ALA A 30 3.63 7.86 -22.90
N SER A 31 3.59 6.55 -22.63
CA SER A 31 4.32 5.92 -21.52
C SER A 31 4.01 6.49 -20.13
N PHE A 32 2.81 7.07 -19.96
CA PHE A 32 2.23 7.41 -18.67
C PHE A 32 1.59 6.16 -18.04
N SER A 33 1.31 6.21 -16.75
CA SER A 33 0.46 5.22 -16.08
C SER A 33 -0.90 5.83 -15.69
N ALA A 34 -1.89 4.97 -15.51
CA ALA A 34 -3.22 5.38 -15.11
C ALA A 34 -3.85 4.38 -14.13
N VAL A 35 -4.69 4.86 -13.22
CA VAL A 35 -5.50 4.03 -12.32
C VAL A 35 -6.94 4.52 -12.28
N LEU A 36 -7.90 3.61 -12.05
CA LEU A 36 -9.31 3.91 -11.84
C LEU A 36 -9.63 3.87 -10.34
N THR A 37 -10.09 4.99 -9.77
CA THR A 37 -10.51 5.06 -8.37
C THR A 37 -11.91 4.49 -8.16
N SER A 38 -12.22 4.11 -6.92
CA SER A 38 -13.54 3.60 -6.54
C SER A 38 -14.66 4.62 -6.75
N ASP A 39 -14.33 5.91 -6.80
CA ASP A 39 -15.26 7.00 -7.08
C ASP A 39 -15.32 7.41 -8.56
N GLY A 40 -14.76 6.59 -9.46
CA GLY A 40 -14.91 6.76 -10.91
C GLY A 40 -14.00 7.82 -11.53
N ARG A 41 -12.93 8.23 -10.87
CA ARG A 41 -11.90 9.09 -11.47
C ARG A 41 -10.82 8.21 -12.10
N ILE A 42 -10.37 8.56 -13.31
CA ILE A 42 -9.13 8.03 -13.85
C ILE A 42 -8.03 9.03 -13.52
N ILE A 43 -7.01 8.56 -12.80
CA ILE A 43 -5.84 9.36 -12.39
C ILE A 43 -4.67 8.95 -13.27
N ILE A 44 -4.03 9.92 -13.91
CA ILE A 44 -2.89 9.74 -14.81
C ILE A 44 -1.67 10.42 -14.20
N PHE A 45 -0.54 9.73 -14.18
CA PHE A 45 0.73 10.27 -13.73
C PHE A 45 1.82 10.16 -14.82
N GLY A 46 2.55 11.26 -14.98
CA GLY A 46 3.75 11.36 -15.80
C GLY A 46 3.57 11.13 -17.31
N GLY A 47 4.51 10.42 -17.91
CA GLY A 47 4.60 10.17 -19.35
C GLY A 47 5.64 11.03 -20.07
N PHE A 48 5.68 10.91 -21.39
CA PHE A 48 6.67 11.53 -22.25
C PHE A 48 6.05 12.12 -23.52
N ASP A 49 6.42 13.36 -23.84
CA ASP A 49 6.07 14.05 -25.10
C ASP A 49 7.29 14.70 -25.80
N GLY A 50 8.49 14.25 -25.46
CA GLY A 50 9.77 14.93 -25.76
C GLY A 50 10.53 15.25 -24.48
N THR A 51 9.79 15.44 -23.38
CA THR A 51 10.32 15.52 -22.01
C THR A 51 9.48 14.65 -21.08
N ASN A 52 10.09 14.15 -19.99
CA ASN A 52 9.34 13.42 -18.97
C ASN A 52 8.47 14.38 -18.17
N HIS A 53 7.28 13.93 -17.80
CA HIS A 53 6.35 14.68 -16.97
C HIS A 53 6.28 14.10 -15.56
N GLY A 54 6.08 14.98 -14.59
CA GLY A 54 5.84 14.65 -13.17
C GLY A 54 4.49 15.17 -12.67
N ASP A 55 3.59 15.53 -13.58
CA ASP A 55 2.28 16.08 -13.26
C ASP A 55 1.21 14.98 -13.14
N LEU A 56 0.10 15.37 -12.51
CA LEU A 56 -1.07 14.53 -12.30
C LEU A 56 -2.23 15.09 -13.12
N TRP A 57 -2.95 14.22 -13.80
CA TRP A 57 -4.16 14.57 -14.55
C TRP A 57 -5.33 13.69 -14.13
N ILE A 58 -6.50 14.30 -14.00
CA ILE A 58 -7.71 13.65 -13.52
C ILE A 58 -8.76 13.71 -14.61
N LEU A 59 -9.29 12.55 -14.98
CA LEU A 59 -10.44 12.42 -15.85
C LEU A 59 -11.64 11.97 -15.00
N ASN A 60 -12.56 12.90 -14.75
CA ASN A 60 -13.82 12.57 -14.10
C ASN A 60 -14.76 11.89 -15.11
N THR A 61 -15.09 10.63 -14.87
CA THR A 61 -15.93 9.83 -15.78
C THR A 61 -17.42 9.91 -15.48
N SER A 62 -17.82 10.64 -14.42
CA SER A 62 -19.19 10.65 -13.90
C SER A 62 -19.97 11.93 -14.18
N ILE A 63 -19.56 12.74 -15.17
CA ILE A 63 -20.24 14.00 -15.50
C ILE A 63 -21.62 13.73 -16.11
N SER A 64 -21.67 12.97 -17.19
CA SER A 64 -22.89 12.41 -17.76
C SER A 64 -22.55 11.24 -18.68
N LYS A 65 -23.54 10.49 -19.13
CA LYS A 65 -23.32 9.36 -20.04
C LYS A 65 -22.59 9.84 -21.31
N GLY A 66 -21.38 9.36 -21.52
CA GLY A 66 -20.55 9.71 -22.68
C GLY A 66 -19.86 11.08 -22.61
N THR A 67 -19.93 11.77 -21.47
CA THR A 67 -19.20 13.03 -21.24
C THR A 67 -18.29 12.90 -20.03
N PHE A 68 -17.00 13.18 -20.23
CA PHE A 68 -15.99 13.20 -19.17
C PHE A 68 -15.38 14.59 -19.04
N GLN A 69 -14.70 14.87 -17.92
CA GLN A 69 -14.05 16.16 -17.70
C GLN A 69 -12.60 15.99 -17.25
N TRP A 70 -11.69 16.65 -17.95
CA TRP A 70 -10.29 16.78 -17.58
C TRP A 70 -10.09 17.88 -16.54
N SER A 71 -9.16 17.64 -15.62
CA SER A 71 -8.61 18.65 -14.72
C SER A 71 -7.17 18.29 -14.36
N LYS A 72 -6.38 19.30 -14.02
CA LYS A 72 -5.02 19.10 -13.50
C LYS A 72 -5.10 18.76 -12.02
N GLY A 73 -4.47 17.67 -11.61
CA GLY A 73 -4.37 17.27 -10.21
C GLY A 73 -3.37 18.16 -9.45
N ASN A 74 -3.73 18.53 -8.23
CA ASN A 74 -2.88 19.34 -7.36
C ASN A 74 -2.14 18.45 -6.36
N ILE A 75 -0.82 18.29 -6.53
CA ILE A 75 0.04 17.59 -5.57
C ILE A 75 0.54 18.62 -4.55
N SER A 76 0.13 18.47 -3.29
CA SER A 76 0.45 19.47 -2.26
C SER A 76 1.87 19.35 -1.67
N ASN A 77 2.53 18.21 -1.88
CA ASN A 77 3.92 17.97 -1.48
C ASN A 77 4.69 17.30 -2.63
N PRO A 78 4.97 18.01 -3.73
CA PRO A 78 5.67 17.42 -4.87
C PRO A 78 7.06 16.92 -4.46
N ILE A 79 7.45 15.75 -4.97
CA ILE A 79 8.82 15.25 -4.86
C ILE A 79 9.63 15.91 -5.98
N GLU A 80 10.76 16.52 -5.63
CA GLU A 80 11.66 17.16 -6.58
C GLU A 80 12.12 16.16 -7.65
N ASP A 81 12.12 16.60 -8.91
CA ASP A 81 12.53 15.82 -10.09
C ASP A 81 11.81 14.49 -10.30
N LEU A 82 10.66 14.27 -9.67
CA LEU A 82 9.84 13.08 -9.91
C LEU A 82 9.06 13.21 -11.22
N ALA A 83 9.76 13.06 -12.34
CA ALA A 83 9.19 13.02 -13.68
C ALA A 83 9.53 11.67 -14.35
N LEU A 84 8.52 10.80 -14.50
CA LEU A 84 8.69 9.42 -14.90
C LEU A 84 7.96 9.07 -16.20
N ALA A 85 8.63 8.29 -17.04
CA ALA A 85 8.03 7.63 -18.21
C ALA A 85 8.31 6.11 -18.16
N GLY A 86 7.41 5.30 -18.72
CA GLY A 86 7.55 3.84 -18.77
C GLY A 86 7.44 3.15 -17.41
N HIS A 87 6.88 3.85 -16.41
CA HIS A 87 6.56 3.31 -15.09
C HIS A 87 5.22 2.59 -15.13
N THR A 88 4.93 1.81 -14.09
CA THR A 88 3.60 1.20 -13.89
C THR A 88 2.91 1.83 -12.68
N ALA A 89 1.59 1.73 -12.66
CA ALA A 89 0.83 2.10 -11.47
C ALA A 89 -0.28 1.09 -11.17
N THR A 90 -0.60 0.95 -9.89
CA THR A 90 -1.74 0.18 -9.39
C THR A 90 -2.41 0.94 -8.25
N LEU A 91 -3.71 0.74 -8.08
CA LEU A 91 -4.47 1.34 -6.98
C LEU A 91 -4.71 0.29 -5.89
N VAL A 92 -4.38 0.64 -4.64
CA VAL A 92 -4.70 -0.13 -3.44
C VAL A 92 -5.37 0.81 -2.46
N ASP A 93 -6.63 0.54 -2.11
CA ASP A 93 -7.49 1.46 -1.36
C ASP A 93 -7.49 2.87 -1.99
N ASN A 94 -7.04 3.88 -1.24
CA ASN A 94 -6.91 5.26 -1.70
C ASN A 94 -5.47 5.62 -2.12
N TYR A 95 -4.63 4.62 -2.40
CA TYR A 95 -3.22 4.83 -2.69
C TYR A 95 -2.85 4.33 -4.08
N MET A 96 -2.40 5.24 -4.93
CA MET A 96 -1.79 4.91 -6.22
C MET A 96 -0.31 4.61 -6.00
N LEU A 97 0.08 3.36 -6.20
CA LEU A 97 1.47 2.91 -6.15
C LEU A 97 2.09 3.07 -7.53
N VAL A 98 3.11 3.91 -7.66
CA VAL A 98 3.89 4.12 -8.88
C VAL A 98 5.23 3.41 -8.73
N SER A 99 5.54 2.48 -9.63
CA SER A 99 6.78 1.69 -9.54
C SER A 99 7.63 1.80 -10.80
N PHE A 100 8.94 1.86 -10.58
CA PHE A 100 9.97 1.85 -11.61
C PHE A 100 9.83 3.00 -12.63
N GLY A 101 10.21 2.75 -13.89
CA GLY A 101 10.25 3.72 -14.96
C GLY A 101 11.61 4.40 -15.10
N GLN A 102 11.67 5.35 -16.03
CA GLN A 102 12.86 6.11 -16.38
C GLN A 102 12.65 7.59 -16.02
N PHE A 103 13.67 8.22 -15.45
CA PHE A 103 13.74 9.66 -15.22
C PHE A 103 14.17 10.42 -16.49
N GLY A 104 13.99 11.74 -16.51
CA GLY A 104 14.38 12.57 -17.65
C GLY A 104 15.89 12.51 -17.98
N ASN A 105 16.73 12.18 -17.01
CA ASN A 105 18.17 11.96 -17.19
C ASN A 105 18.53 10.55 -17.69
N LEU A 106 17.55 9.79 -18.18
CA LEU A 106 17.66 8.43 -18.70
C LEU A 106 17.98 7.34 -17.65
N SER A 107 18.13 7.69 -16.37
CA SER A 107 18.32 6.72 -15.30
C SER A 107 17.02 5.99 -14.98
N TYR A 108 17.12 4.72 -14.60
CA TYR A 108 15.95 3.93 -14.18
C TYR A 108 15.71 4.03 -12.67
N SER A 109 14.44 4.14 -12.29
CA SER A 109 14.01 4.08 -10.89
C SER A 109 13.92 2.63 -10.42
N SER A 110 14.48 2.35 -9.24
CA SER A 110 14.23 1.12 -8.47
C SER A 110 13.24 1.34 -7.32
N LYS A 111 12.61 2.52 -7.27
CA LYS A 111 11.74 2.95 -6.17
C LYS A 111 10.27 2.68 -6.46
N ILE A 112 9.51 2.54 -5.38
CA ILE A 112 8.05 2.58 -5.37
C ILE A 112 7.64 3.89 -4.66
N PHE A 113 6.81 4.68 -5.31
CA PHE A 113 6.23 5.90 -4.77
C PHE A 113 4.74 5.66 -4.49
N MET A 114 4.22 6.25 -3.43
CA MET A 114 2.83 6.07 -3.04
C MET A 114 2.13 7.42 -2.96
N LEU A 115 1.11 7.60 -3.78
CA LEU A 115 0.29 8.81 -3.83
C LEU A 115 -1.05 8.53 -3.16
N ASP A 116 -1.35 9.24 -2.07
CA ASP A 116 -2.69 9.32 -1.50
C ASP A 116 -3.61 10.13 -2.43
N VAL A 117 -4.67 9.48 -2.90
CA VAL A 117 -5.66 10.01 -3.83
C VAL A 117 -7.03 10.24 -3.20
N SER A 118 -7.14 10.12 -1.87
CA SER A 118 -8.39 10.29 -1.11
C SER A 118 -8.94 11.73 -1.20
N GLN A 119 -8.06 12.73 -1.16
CA GLN A 119 -8.43 14.15 -1.20
C GLN A 119 -8.36 14.67 -2.64
N LYS A 120 -9.52 14.98 -3.22
CA LYS A 120 -9.67 15.32 -4.66
C LYS A 120 -8.93 16.59 -5.07
N ASP A 121 -8.77 17.53 -4.14
CA ASP A 121 -8.15 18.84 -4.37
C ASP A 121 -6.72 18.92 -3.84
N SER A 122 -6.21 17.85 -3.22
CA SER A 122 -4.92 17.84 -2.52
C SER A 122 -4.33 16.43 -2.46
N TYR A 123 -3.79 15.97 -3.59
CA TYR A 123 -3.06 14.69 -3.67
C TYR A 123 -1.73 14.81 -2.92
N LYS A 124 -1.28 13.71 -2.31
CA LYS A 124 -0.09 13.72 -1.46
C LYS A 124 0.80 12.50 -1.65
N TRP A 125 2.09 12.71 -1.86
CA TRP A 125 3.05 11.62 -1.74
C TRP A 125 3.22 11.26 -0.26
N VAL A 126 3.16 9.97 0.05
CA VAL A 126 3.23 9.45 1.42
C VAL A 126 4.19 8.28 1.51
N ASN A 127 4.73 8.01 2.70
CA ASN A 127 5.64 6.90 2.95
C ASN A 127 4.98 5.75 3.75
N GLU A 128 3.78 5.98 4.27
CA GLU A 128 3.07 5.03 5.13
C GLU A 128 1.68 4.74 4.57
N PHE A 129 1.31 3.45 4.58
CA PHE A 129 0.02 2.98 4.14
C PHE A 129 -0.92 2.89 5.34
N ALA A 130 -2.01 3.68 5.34
CA ALA A 130 -3.06 3.55 6.34
C ALA A 130 -4.13 2.60 5.79
N ALA A 131 -3.98 1.30 6.10
CA ALA A 131 -4.96 0.29 5.71
C ALA A 131 -6.34 0.68 6.23
N LYS A 132 -7.38 0.53 5.39
CA LYS A 132 -8.75 0.66 5.86
C LYS A 132 -9.07 -0.55 6.73
N THR A 133 -8.90 -0.42 8.04
CA THR A 133 -9.35 -1.44 8.99
C THR A 133 -10.86 -1.55 8.85
N THR A 134 -11.32 -2.56 8.13
CA THR A 134 -12.74 -2.91 8.17
C THR A 134 -12.94 -3.46 9.56
N THR A 135 -13.54 -2.66 10.43
CA THR A 135 -14.08 -3.13 11.71
C THR A 135 -15.18 -4.14 11.37
N THR A 136 -14.78 -5.37 11.04
CA THR A 136 -15.57 -6.52 11.40
C THR A 136 -15.69 -6.42 12.91
N THR A 137 -16.90 -6.19 13.41
CA THR A 137 -17.20 -6.38 14.82
C THR A 137 -16.59 -7.71 15.22
N PRO A 138 -15.59 -7.75 16.12
CA PRO A 138 -15.19 -9.01 16.69
C PRO A 138 -16.43 -9.48 17.46
N ASN A 139 -16.98 -10.63 17.09
CA ASN A 139 -17.61 -11.43 18.13
C ASN A 139 -16.55 -11.54 19.23
N THR A 140 -16.86 -10.97 20.39
CA THR A 140 -15.96 -10.82 21.53
C THR A 140 -15.51 -12.21 21.98
N ILE A 141 -14.36 -12.66 21.47
CA ILE A 141 -13.52 -13.62 22.17
C ILE A 141 -12.37 -12.80 22.70
N ALA A 142 -12.40 -12.55 24.00
CA ALA A 142 -11.35 -11.83 24.71
C ALA A 142 -10.00 -12.50 24.45
N THR A 143 -9.14 -11.87 23.67
CA THR A 143 -7.74 -12.23 23.56
C THR A 143 -6.99 -11.48 24.64
N ASN A 144 -6.68 -12.19 25.72
CA ASN A 144 -5.82 -11.71 26.79
C ASN A 144 -4.40 -11.49 26.22
N THR A 145 -4.06 -10.26 25.87
CA THR A 145 -2.67 -9.86 25.67
C THR A 145 -1.95 -10.08 27.01
N PRO A 146 -0.90 -10.92 27.09
CA PRO A 146 -0.16 -11.08 28.34
C PRO A 146 0.57 -9.76 28.59
N THR A 147 0.12 -9.03 29.61
CA THR A 147 0.91 -7.96 30.21
C THR A 147 2.22 -8.56 30.73
N THR A 148 3.25 -7.71 30.81
CA THR A 148 4.63 -8.00 31.21
C THR A 148 4.81 -8.80 32.52
N ASN A 149 3.73 -9.04 33.26
CA ASN A 149 3.65 -9.89 34.45
C ASN A 149 3.70 -11.40 34.13
N PHE A 150 3.33 -11.84 32.91
CA PHE A 150 3.33 -13.27 32.55
C PHE A 150 4.74 -13.83 32.34
N LEU A 151 5.64 -13.04 31.73
CA LEU A 151 7.03 -13.43 31.51
C LEU A 151 7.80 -13.57 32.83
N VAL A 152 7.53 -12.71 33.82
CA VAL A 152 8.14 -12.80 35.15
C VAL A 152 7.69 -14.08 35.88
N GLY A 153 6.40 -14.43 35.82
CA GLY A 153 5.87 -15.66 36.43
C GLY A 153 6.44 -16.95 35.83
N ALA A 154 6.60 -17.02 34.51
CA ALA A 154 7.17 -18.19 33.83
C ALA A 154 8.65 -18.42 34.16
N ILE A 155 9.44 -17.34 34.27
CA ILE A 155 10.86 -17.41 34.64
C ILE A 155 11.01 -17.86 36.10
N VAL A 156 10.25 -17.26 37.03
CA VAL A 156 10.32 -17.61 38.46
C VAL A 156 9.86 -19.06 38.70
N GLY A 157 8.77 -19.49 38.05
CA GLY A 157 8.28 -20.87 38.18
C GLY A 157 9.28 -21.92 37.67
N SER A 158 9.99 -21.63 36.59
CA SER A 158 11.00 -22.52 36.03
C SER A 158 12.19 -22.71 36.98
N ILE A 159 12.66 -21.64 37.62
CA ILE A 159 13.78 -21.69 38.58
C ILE A 159 13.39 -22.50 39.83
N VAL A 160 12.18 -22.28 40.38
CA VAL A 160 11.71 -22.99 41.57
C VAL A 160 11.56 -24.49 41.30
N SER A 161 11.02 -24.87 40.13
CA SER A 161 10.90 -26.27 39.73
C SER A 161 12.26 -26.96 39.63
N PHE A 162 13.26 -26.29 39.04
CA PHE A 162 14.62 -26.84 38.90
C PHE A 162 15.31 -27.06 40.26
N ILE A 163 15.13 -26.13 41.21
CA ILE A 163 15.62 -26.29 42.59
C ILE A 163 14.93 -27.47 43.28
N PHE A 164 13.62 -27.64 43.08
CA PHE A 164 12.89 -28.74 43.70
C PHE A 164 13.31 -30.11 43.15
N VAL A 165 13.46 -30.23 41.83
CA VAL A 165 13.92 -31.47 41.17
C VAL A 165 15.35 -31.81 41.58
N SER A 166 16.25 -30.82 41.62
CA SER A 166 17.63 -31.04 42.07
C SER A 166 17.72 -31.45 43.54
N ALA A 167 16.89 -30.87 44.42
CA ALA A 167 16.81 -31.29 45.83
C ALA A 167 16.31 -32.74 45.96
N ILE A 168 15.24 -33.11 45.25
CA ILE A 168 14.73 -34.49 45.25
C ILE A 168 15.81 -35.46 44.74
N PHE A 169 16.48 -35.13 43.64
CA PHE A 169 17.56 -35.95 43.10
C PHE A 169 18.72 -36.11 44.09
N TYR A 170 19.11 -35.03 44.77
CA TYR A 170 20.11 -35.08 45.84
C TYR A 170 19.69 -36.01 46.99
N PHE A 171 18.43 -35.92 47.45
CA PHE A 171 17.93 -36.80 48.51
C PHE A 171 17.87 -38.26 48.08
N LEU A 172 17.46 -38.55 46.84
CA LEU A 172 17.46 -39.91 46.28
C LEU A 172 18.87 -40.48 46.19
N MET A 173 19.84 -39.70 45.69
CA MET A 173 21.25 -40.09 45.64
C MET A 173 21.84 -40.31 47.04
N LYS A 174 21.52 -39.45 48.01
CA LYS A 174 21.95 -39.62 49.41
C LYS A 174 21.35 -40.87 50.05
N ARG A 175 20.07 -41.16 49.80
CA ARG A 175 19.41 -42.42 50.23
C ARG A 175 20.07 -43.64 49.61
N LEU A 176 20.37 -43.60 48.31
CA LEU A 176 21.03 -44.69 47.61
C LEU A 176 22.45 -44.93 48.15
N ASN A 177 23.23 -43.87 48.36
CA ASN A 177 24.57 -43.97 48.94
C ASN A 177 24.56 -44.44 50.40
N LEU A 178 23.56 -44.05 51.20
CA LEU A 178 23.42 -44.60 52.56
C LEU A 178 23.10 -46.10 52.52
N VAL A 179 22.24 -46.56 51.61
CA VAL A 179 21.88 -47.98 51.50
C VAL A 179 23.08 -48.84 51.09
N ILE A 180 23.97 -48.32 50.23
CA ILE A 180 25.21 -49.02 49.82
C ILE A 180 26.25 -49.07 50.97
N LEU A 181 26.20 -48.15 51.92
CA LEU A 181 27.09 -48.13 53.10
C LEU A 181 26.63 -49.06 54.24
N PHE A 182 25.42 -49.64 54.16
CA PHE A 182 24.86 -50.58 55.14
C PHE A 182 24.58 -51.99 54.55
N SER A 183 25.13 -52.28 53.36
CA SER A 183 25.12 -53.61 52.72
C SER A 183 26.49 -54.25 52.71
#